data_AF-A0A7J4NXV7-F1
#
_entry.id   AF-A0A7J4NXV7-F1
#
_cell.length_a   1.000
_cell.length_b   1.000
_cell.length_c   1.000
_cell.angle_alpha   90.00
_cell.angle_beta   90.00
_cell.angle_gamma   90.00
#
_symmetry.space_group_name_H-M   'P 1'
#
loop_
_entity.id
_entity.type
_entity.pdbx_description
1 polymer ?
#
loop_
_entity_poly.entity_id
_entity_poly.type
_entity_poly.pdbx_seq_one_letter_code
_entity_poly.pdbx_strand_id
1 'polypeptide(L)'
;MSETRQITIIVVLGIALAIVGAAVATTFSGFGLSGPAVVSSYEAHLYPDGGLVEGFTYTFTEGDTYRMLYRSWEVPVSLENLDTPFIQPVSISAPLGSVAYVKDRWGDVTIATAGSDTWFVKTMIDDLAEYNEAGCYYANRFP
;
A
#
# COMPACT_ATOMS: atom_id res chain seq x y z
N MET A 1 39.75 -45.03 -13.85
CA MET A 1 39.63 -43.60 -13.50
C MET A 1 40.12 -43.45 -12.06
N SER A 2 41.05 -42.54 -11.75
CA SER A 2 41.52 -42.39 -10.37
C SER A 2 40.49 -41.63 -9.53
N GLU A 3 40.26 -42.13 -8.32
CA GLU A 3 39.34 -41.59 -7.32
C GLU A 3 39.58 -40.08 -7.07
N THR A 4 40.85 -39.67 -7.09
CA THR A 4 41.30 -38.27 -6.99
C THR A 4 40.72 -37.39 -8.10
N ARG A 5 40.63 -37.92 -9.34
CA ARG A 5 40.07 -37.21 -10.49
C ARG A 5 38.56 -37.04 -10.36
N GLN A 6 37.85 -38.03 -9.80
CA GLN A 6 36.40 -37.92 -9.56
C GLN A 6 36.09 -36.91 -8.45
N ILE A 7 36.83 -36.94 -7.35
CA ILE A 7 36.68 -35.97 -6.26
C ILE A 7 36.94 -34.54 -6.76
N THR A 8 37.99 -34.35 -7.55
CA THR A 8 38.33 -33.02 -8.10
C THR A 8 37.20 -32.48 -8.98
N ILE A 9 36.59 -33.31 -9.83
CA ILE A 9 35.48 -32.90 -10.70
C ILE A 9 34.27 -32.46 -9.88
N ILE A 10 33.90 -33.20 -8.83
CA ILE A 10 32.75 -32.88 -7.98
C ILE A 10 32.98 -31.56 -7.25
N VAL A 11 34.18 -31.34 -6.70
CA VAL A 11 34.51 -30.08 -5.99
C VAL A 11 34.44 -28.89 -6.94
N VAL A 12 34.99 -29.01 -8.14
CA VAL A 12 34.95 -27.92 -9.14
C VAL A 12 33.52 -27.64 -9.58
N LEU A 13 32.69 -28.66 -9.79
CA LEU A 13 31.27 -28.49 -10.10
C LEU A 13 30.51 -27.80 -8.96
N GLY A 14 30.79 -28.17 -7.70
CA GLY A 14 30.19 -27.54 -6.53
C GLY A 14 30.55 -26.05 -6.42
N ILE A 15 31.82 -25.71 -6.65
CA ILE A 15 32.28 -24.31 -6.65
C ILE A 15 31.63 -23.54 -7.80
N ALA A 16 31.56 -24.12 -9.00
CA ALA A 16 30.90 -23.49 -10.14
C ALA A 16 29.41 -23.21 -9.87
N LEU A 17 28.70 -24.18 -9.28
CA LEU A 17 27.30 -24.01 -8.88
C LEU A 17 27.13 -22.92 -7.82
N ALA A 18 28.04 -22.83 -6.85
CA ALA A 18 28.01 -21.77 -5.84
C ALA A 18 28.23 -20.38 -6.45
N ILE A 19 29.17 -20.25 -7.39
CA ILE A 19 29.43 -18.98 -8.10
C ILE A 19 28.21 -18.57 -8.93
N VAL A 20 27.63 -19.50 -9.68
CA VAL A 20 26.41 -19.23 -10.48
C VAL A 20 25.25 -18.85 -9.58
N GLY A 21 25.02 -19.59 -8.49
CA GLY A 21 23.96 -19.27 -7.53
C GLY A 21 24.11 -17.88 -6.90
N ALA A 22 25.34 -17.51 -6.51
CA ALA A 22 25.63 -16.18 -5.98
C ALA A 22 25.39 -15.07 -7.03
N ALA A 23 25.87 -15.27 -8.26
CA ALA A 23 25.68 -14.30 -9.35
C ALA A 23 24.20 -14.11 -9.69
N VAL A 24 23.41 -15.18 -9.70
CA VAL A 24 21.95 -15.12 -9.87
C VAL A 24 21.33 -14.33 -8.71
N ALA A 25 21.64 -14.68 -7.46
CA ALA A 25 21.08 -13.97 -6.30
C ALA A 25 21.36 -12.45 -6.30
N THR A 26 22.56 -12.01 -6.71
CA THR A 26 22.91 -10.58 -6.79
C THR A 26 22.34 -9.88 -8.03
N THR A 27 22.08 -10.62 -9.12
CA THR A 27 21.46 -10.03 -10.32
C THR A 27 19.95 -9.85 -10.13
N PHE A 28 19.32 -10.76 -9.39
CA PHE A 28 17.89 -10.74 -9.12
C PHE A 28 17.50 -10.07 -7.80
N SER A 29 18.45 -9.62 -6.97
CA SER A 29 18.14 -8.86 -5.74
C SER A 29 17.43 -7.53 -5.99
N GLY A 30 17.49 -7.02 -7.23
CA GLY A 30 16.73 -5.85 -7.70
C GLY A 30 15.47 -6.19 -8.51
N PHE A 31 15.14 -7.47 -8.69
CA PHE A 31 13.97 -7.92 -9.44
C PHE A 31 12.71 -7.82 -8.57
N GLY A 32 12.31 -6.58 -8.25
CA GLY A 32 10.93 -6.14 -8.03
C GLY A 32 9.98 -7.01 -7.20
N LEU A 33 10.44 -7.78 -6.21
CA LEU A 33 9.52 -8.47 -5.28
C LEU A 33 8.86 -7.50 -4.30
N SER A 34 9.40 -6.29 -4.18
CA SER A 34 8.76 -5.18 -3.49
C SER A 34 8.04 -4.32 -4.51
N GLY A 35 6.73 -4.15 -4.30
CA GLY A 35 5.95 -3.18 -5.05
C GLY A 35 6.51 -1.76 -4.87
N PRO A 36 6.14 -0.83 -5.75
CA PRO A 36 6.66 0.55 -5.74
C PRO A 36 6.19 1.39 -4.53
N ALA A 37 5.25 0.88 -3.74
CA ALA A 37 4.90 1.35 -2.40
C ALA A 37 5.00 0.18 -1.41
N VAL A 38 5.81 0.33 -0.37
CA VAL A 38 6.02 -0.69 0.65
C VAL A 38 5.65 -0.11 2.01
N VAL A 39 4.88 -0.86 2.81
CA VAL A 39 4.69 -0.56 4.23
C VAL A 39 6.04 -0.83 4.92
N SER A 40 6.76 0.22 5.27
CA SER A 40 8.05 0.12 5.95
C SER A 40 7.90 -0.15 7.45
N SER A 41 6.78 0.27 8.04
CA SER A 41 6.43 -0.05 9.43
C SER A 41 4.92 -0.11 9.60
N TYR A 42 4.46 -1.09 10.37
CA TYR A 42 3.09 -1.21 10.85
C TYR A 42 3.12 -1.41 12.36
N GLU A 43 2.35 -0.59 13.07
CA GLU A 43 2.21 -0.65 14.52
C GLU A 43 0.73 -0.64 14.87
N ALA A 44 0.30 -1.51 15.79
CA ALA A 44 -1.09 -1.58 16.23
C ALA A 44 -1.15 -1.73 17.75
N HIS A 45 -1.92 -0.84 18.38
CA HIS A 45 -2.14 -0.82 19.82
C HIS A 45 -3.62 -1.04 20.09
N LEU A 46 -3.95 -2.19 20.68
CA LEU A 46 -5.28 -2.45 21.23
C LEU A 46 -5.28 -2.13 22.72
N TYR A 47 -6.04 -1.12 23.11
CA TYR A 47 -6.17 -0.68 24.49
C TYR A 47 -7.25 -1.49 25.24
N PRO A 48 -7.18 -1.61 26.58
CA PRO A 48 -8.16 -2.35 27.37
C PRO A 48 -9.61 -1.83 27.29
N ASP A 49 -9.79 -0.58 26.85
CA ASP A 49 -11.10 0.02 26.58
C ASP A 49 -11.69 -0.39 25.21
N GLY A 50 -10.95 -1.21 24.45
CA GLY A 50 -11.33 -1.69 23.12
C GLY A 50 -10.89 -0.77 21.99
N GLY A 51 -10.21 0.35 22.27
CA GLY A 51 -9.66 1.23 21.25
C GLY A 51 -8.53 0.56 20.47
N LEU A 52 -8.62 0.51 19.14
CA LEU A 52 -7.54 0.06 18.26
C LEU A 52 -6.91 1.29 17.58
N VAL A 53 -5.61 1.51 17.79
CA VAL A 53 -4.83 2.53 17.11
C VAL A 53 -3.82 1.85 16.20
N GLU A 54 -3.94 2.08 14.90
CA GLU A 54 -3.02 1.56 13.89
C GLU A 54 -2.18 2.70 13.29
N GLY A 55 -0.88 2.47 13.12
CA GLY A 55 0.07 3.36 12.48
C GLY A 55 0.73 2.66 11.30
N PHE A 56 0.75 3.31 10.15
CA PHE A 56 1.38 2.80 8.92
C PHE A 56 2.41 3.81 8.42
N THR A 57 3.64 3.36 8.21
CA THR A 57 4.66 4.14 7.50
C THR A 57 4.85 3.52 6.12
N TYR A 58 4.74 4.35 5.09
CA TYR A 58 4.95 3.93 3.71
C TYR A 58 6.27 4.49 3.18
N THR A 59 7.00 3.67 2.44
CA THR A 59 8.16 4.09 1.65
C THR A 59 7.84 3.87 0.19
N PHE A 60 7.93 4.95 -0.58
CA PHE A 60 7.71 4.95 -2.02
C PHE A 60 9.06 4.94 -2.72
N THR A 61 9.30 3.97 -3.59
CA THR A 61 10.55 3.84 -4.35
C THR A 61 10.56 4.78 -5.54
N GLU A 62 9.38 5.16 -6.04
CA GLU A 62 9.17 6.12 -7.11
C GLU A 62 8.47 7.37 -6.55
N GLY A 63 9.15 8.51 -6.63
CA GLY A 63 8.60 9.79 -6.18
C GLY A 63 7.53 10.31 -7.15
N ASP A 64 6.47 10.90 -6.59
CA ASP A 64 5.42 11.65 -7.29
C ASP A 64 4.49 10.92 -8.26
N THR A 65 4.60 9.59 -8.39
CA THR A 65 3.65 8.78 -9.18
C THR A 65 2.32 8.53 -8.43
N TYR A 66 2.38 8.31 -7.12
CA TYR A 66 1.21 7.92 -6.33
C TYR A 66 0.38 9.11 -5.91
N ARG A 67 -0.89 9.13 -6.32
CA ARG A 67 -1.81 10.23 -6.00
C ARG A 67 -2.85 9.89 -4.93
N MET A 68 -2.94 8.65 -4.48
CA MET A 68 -3.89 8.25 -3.44
C MET A 68 -3.18 7.50 -2.32
N LEU A 69 -3.50 7.89 -1.09
CA LEU A 69 -3.18 7.12 0.11
C LEU A 69 -4.50 6.83 0.80
N TYR A 70 -4.88 5.56 0.85
CA TYR A 70 -6.21 5.15 1.31
C TYR A 70 -6.18 3.84 2.05
N ARG A 71 -7.29 3.55 2.71
CA ARG A 71 -7.66 2.24 3.20
C ARG A 71 -9.05 1.90 2.71
N SER A 72 -9.21 0.66 2.28
CA SER A 72 -10.51 0.07 2.00
C SER A 72 -10.85 -1.01 3.03
N TRP A 73 -12.14 -1.30 3.17
CA TRP A 73 -12.64 -2.31 4.09
C TRP A 73 -13.61 -3.25 3.39
N GLU A 74 -13.58 -4.52 3.78
CA GLU A 74 -14.56 -5.54 3.36
C GLU A 74 -15.94 -5.35 4.02
N VAL A 75 -15.99 -4.52 5.06
CA VAL A 75 -17.23 -4.14 5.75
C VAL A 75 -17.72 -2.78 5.25
N PRO A 76 -19.04 -2.49 5.33
CA PRO A 76 -19.59 -1.25 4.81
C PRO A 76 -18.94 -0.03 5.48
N VAL A 77 -18.53 0.95 4.67
CA VAL A 77 -18.23 2.30 5.14
C VAL A 77 -19.50 3.14 5.03
N SER A 78 -19.85 3.86 6.08
CA SER A 78 -20.98 4.79 6.08
C SER A 78 -20.69 6.00 6.95
N LEU A 79 -21.17 7.16 6.52
CA LEU A 79 -21.17 8.39 7.31
C LEU A 79 -22.39 8.49 8.22
N GLU A 80 -23.39 7.63 7.99
CA GLU A 80 -24.62 7.53 8.76
C GLU A 80 -24.63 6.26 9.63
N ASN A 81 -25.50 6.22 10.62
CA ASN A 81 -25.68 5.01 11.42
C ASN A 81 -26.40 3.93 10.61
N LEU A 82 -25.88 2.70 10.68
CA LEU A 82 -26.50 1.52 10.08
C LEU A 82 -26.94 0.53 11.17
N ASP A 83 -27.98 -0.26 10.88
CA ASP A 83 -28.45 -1.35 11.73
C ASP A 83 -27.56 -2.61 11.65
N THR A 84 -26.43 -2.52 10.96
CA THR A 84 -25.45 -3.60 10.74
C THR A 84 -24.05 -3.11 11.08
N PRO A 85 -23.09 -3.97 11.48
CA PRO A 85 -21.71 -3.55 11.70
C PRO A 85 -21.11 -2.79 10.51
N PHE A 86 -20.48 -1.65 10.77
CA PHE A 86 -19.94 -0.76 9.74
C PHE A 86 -18.74 0.05 10.27
N ILE A 87 -18.00 0.65 9.35
CA ILE A 87 -16.92 1.59 9.65
C ILE A 87 -17.43 3.00 9.43
N GLN A 88 -17.29 3.84 10.45
CA GLN A 88 -17.60 5.27 10.36
C GLN A 88 -16.30 6.09 10.42
N PRO A 89 -15.88 6.71 9.31
CA PRO A 89 -14.80 7.70 9.33
C PRO A 89 -15.22 8.91 10.15
N VAL A 90 -14.58 9.13 11.30
CA VAL A 90 -14.87 10.28 12.19
C VAL A 90 -14.12 11.53 11.73
N SER A 91 -12.85 11.37 11.35
CA SER A 91 -12.00 12.47 10.89
C SER A 91 -10.86 11.96 10.04
N ILE A 92 -10.46 12.74 9.03
CA ILE A 92 -9.30 12.46 8.18
C ILE A 92 -8.45 13.72 8.14
N SER A 93 -7.18 13.61 8.56
CA SER A 93 -6.22 14.70 8.46
C SER A 93 -5.44 14.56 7.15
N ALA A 94 -5.87 15.31 6.13
CA ALA A 94 -5.19 15.32 4.85
C ALA A 94 -3.82 16.01 4.98
N PRO A 95 -2.73 15.39 4.50
CA PRO A 95 -1.48 16.09 4.29
C PRO A 95 -1.65 17.32 3.38
N LEU A 96 -0.76 18.31 3.54
CA LEU A 96 -0.77 19.53 2.72
C LEU A 96 -0.73 19.20 1.22
N GLY A 97 -1.63 19.83 0.46
CA GLY A 97 -1.77 19.61 -0.99
C GLY A 97 -2.58 18.38 -1.38
N SER A 98 -3.16 17.66 -0.41
CA SER A 98 -4.10 16.56 -0.66
C SER A 98 -5.51 16.87 -0.15
N VAL A 99 -6.46 16.09 -0.65
CA VAL A 99 -7.90 16.19 -0.37
C VAL A 99 -8.34 14.91 0.32
N ALA A 100 -8.82 15.02 1.55
CA ALA A 100 -9.45 13.92 2.26
C ALA A 100 -10.81 13.59 1.65
N TYR A 101 -11.11 12.30 1.51
CA TYR A 101 -12.37 11.82 0.97
C TYR A 101 -12.81 10.52 1.63
N VAL A 102 -14.09 10.22 1.45
CA VAL A 102 -14.72 8.93 1.76
C VAL A 102 -15.56 8.52 0.55
N LYS A 103 -15.39 7.30 0.07
CA LYS A 103 -16.31 6.64 -0.87
C LYS A 103 -17.03 5.53 -0.12
N ASP A 104 -18.33 5.73 0.09
CA ASP A 104 -19.10 4.86 0.95
C ASP A 104 -19.53 3.55 0.25
N ARG A 105 -20.32 2.75 0.96
CA ARG A 105 -20.90 1.49 0.48
C ARG A 105 -21.79 1.61 -0.77
N TRP A 106 -22.34 2.78 -1.03
CA TRP A 106 -23.20 3.05 -2.18
C TRP A 106 -22.40 3.64 -3.35
N GLY A 107 -21.12 3.94 -3.12
CA GLY A 107 -20.24 4.57 -4.10
C GLY A 107 -20.28 6.10 -4.03
N ASP A 108 -20.98 6.67 -3.05
CA ASP A 108 -21.08 8.12 -2.93
C ASP A 108 -19.77 8.69 -2.37
N VAL A 109 -19.17 9.60 -3.14
CA VAL A 109 -17.94 10.30 -2.75
C VAL A 109 -18.28 11.55 -1.95
N THR A 110 -17.76 11.62 -0.72
CA THR A 110 -17.82 12.79 0.14
C THR A 110 -16.42 13.36 0.33
N ILE A 111 -16.27 14.66 0.05
CA ILE A 111 -15.02 15.40 0.26
C ILE A 111 -15.00 15.96 1.68
N ALA A 112 -14.01 15.53 2.48
CA ALA A 112 -13.86 15.95 3.87
C ALA A 112 -12.95 17.18 4.03
N THR A 113 -12.15 17.53 3.01
CA THR A 113 -11.34 18.75 3.01
C THR A 113 -12.16 19.98 2.59
N ALA A 114 -12.33 20.92 3.53
CA ALA A 114 -13.06 22.16 3.28
C ALA A 114 -12.48 22.94 2.08
N GLY A 115 -13.38 23.43 1.21
CA GLY A 115 -13.01 24.23 0.04
C GLY A 115 -12.42 23.45 -1.14
N SER A 116 -12.32 22.11 -1.05
CA SER A 116 -11.81 21.25 -2.13
C SER A 116 -12.92 20.46 -2.85
N ASP A 117 -14.18 20.60 -2.41
CA ASP A 117 -15.34 19.96 -3.03
C ASP A 117 -15.68 20.65 -4.36
N THR A 118 -15.01 20.19 -5.42
CA THR A 118 -15.26 20.61 -6.79
C THR A 118 -15.67 19.39 -7.61
N TRP A 119 -16.52 19.62 -8.61
CA TRP A 119 -16.96 18.58 -9.56
C TRP A 119 -15.76 17.75 -10.09
N PHE A 120 -14.67 18.41 -10.50
CA PHE A 120 -13.52 17.75 -11.08
C PHE A 120 -12.81 16.82 -10.09
N VAL A 121 -12.57 17.29 -8.87
CA VAL A 121 -11.92 16.49 -7.81
C VAL A 121 -12.79 15.29 -7.43
N LYS A 122 -14.10 15.51 -7.27
CA LYS A 122 -15.04 14.45 -6.91
C LYS A 122 -15.11 13.36 -7.98
N THR A 123 -15.16 13.73 -9.26
CA THR A 123 -15.16 12.76 -10.38
C THR A 123 -13.85 11.98 -10.45
N MET A 124 -12.70 12.64 -10.29
CA MET A 124 -11.41 11.95 -10.29
C MET A 124 -11.28 10.94 -9.13
N ILE A 125 -11.78 11.29 -7.95
CA ILE A 125 -11.80 10.37 -6.82
C ILE A 125 -12.78 9.23 -7.09
N ASP A 126 -13.95 9.51 -7.65
CA ASP A 126 -14.94 8.46 -7.98
C ASP A 126 -14.41 7.43 -8.97
N ASP A 127 -13.68 7.88 -10.00
CA ASP A 127 -13.08 7.01 -11.02
C ASP A 127 -11.95 6.12 -10.47
N LEU A 128 -11.28 6.54 -9.40
CA LEU A 128 -10.08 5.89 -8.86
C LEU A 128 -10.32 5.11 -7.56
N ALA A 129 -11.25 5.56 -6.73
CA ALA A 129 -11.53 4.98 -5.43
C ALA A 129 -12.44 3.76 -5.56
N GLU A 130 -12.14 2.74 -4.76
CA GLU A 130 -12.98 1.57 -4.62
C GLU A 130 -14.17 1.85 -3.69
N TYR A 131 -15.15 0.95 -3.67
CA TYR A 131 -16.20 0.98 -2.65
C TYR A 131 -15.61 0.77 -1.26
N ASN A 132 -16.26 1.35 -0.25
CA ASN A 132 -15.86 1.23 1.14
C ASN A 132 -14.42 1.70 1.39
N GLU A 133 -14.10 2.89 0.91
CA GLU A 133 -12.74 3.45 0.94
C GLU A 133 -12.71 4.83 1.61
N ALA A 134 -11.66 5.11 2.37
CA ALA A 134 -11.38 6.44 2.88
C ALA A 134 -9.89 6.75 2.76
N GLY A 135 -9.56 7.97 2.38
CA GLY A 135 -8.18 8.31 2.07
C GLY A 135 -7.94 9.78 1.78
N CYS A 136 -6.77 10.04 1.20
CA CYS A 136 -6.29 11.35 0.76
C CYS A 136 -5.87 11.28 -0.71
N TYR A 137 -6.35 12.24 -1.51
CA TYR A 137 -6.08 12.37 -2.95
C TYR A 137 -5.22 13.60 -3.23
N TYR A 138 -4.11 13.43 -3.96
CA TYR A 138 -3.22 14.49 -4.41
C TYR A 138 -3.49 14.86 -5.86
N ALA A 139 -4.26 15.93 -6.08
CA ALA A 139 -4.65 16.39 -7.42
C ALA A 139 -3.47 16.79 -8.32
N ASN A 140 -2.33 17.19 -7.73
CA ASN A 140 -1.17 17.68 -8.46
C ASN A 140 -0.20 16.57 -8.92
N ARG A 141 -0.53 15.29 -8.71
CA ARG A 141 0.28 14.15 -9.16
C ARG A 141 -0.33 13.50 -10.41
N PHE A 142 0.53 13.15 -11.36
CA PHE A 142 0.15 12.60 -12.66
C PHE A 142 0.34 11.07 -12.71
N PRO A 143 -0.38 10.35 -13.59
CA PRO A 143 -0.08 8.95 -13.90
C PRO A 143 1.27 8.80 -14.60
#